data_AF-A0A2T5IV54-F1
#
_entry.id   AF-A0A2T5IV54-F1
#
_cell.length_a   1.000
_cell.length_b   1.000
_cell.length_c   1.000
_cell.angle_alpha   90.00
_cell.angle_beta   90.00
_cell.angle_gamma   90.00
#
_symmetry.space_group_name_H-M   'P 1'
#
loop_
_entity.id
_entity.type
_entity.pdbx_description
1 polymer ?
#
loop_
_entity_poly.entity_id
_entity_poly.type
_entity_poly.pdbx_seq_one_letter_code
_entity_poly.pdbx_strand_id
1 'polypeptide(L)'
;MNIVAVNGCCYGKDSKPDKGDYFKYCGQRFWEFISGNNQLFTEIIEPIGHNAKEKNDHFVESYAQMINKFTKEFSNNFCKDNGEIDWEKLVRLNSAI
;
A
#
# COMPACT_ATOMS: atom_id res chain seq x y z
N MET A 1 34.01 14.95 5.87
CA MET A 1 32.56 14.73 6.11
C MET A 1 32.38 13.23 6.31
N ASN A 2 31.80 12.79 7.42
CA ASN A 2 31.51 11.38 7.66
C ASN A 2 30.02 11.15 7.33
N ILE A 3 29.75 10.40 6.26
CA ILE A 3 28.37 10.12 5.80
C ILE A 3 28.04 8.70 6.22
N VAL A 4 26.92 8.52 6.90
CA VAL A 4 26.46 7.22 7.39
C VAL A 4 25.07 6.94 6.82
N ALA A 5 24.89 5.76 6.22
CA ALA A 5 23.59 5.33 5.73
C ALA A 5 22.68 4.90 6.89
N VAL A 6 21.42 5.34 6.87
CA VAL A 6 20.41 4.98 7.85
C VAL A 6 19.16 4.45 7.14
N ASN A 7 18.77 3.22 7.49
CA ASN A 7 17.49 2.64 7.15
C ASN A 7 16.46 3.02 8.24
N GLY A 8 15.52 3.89 7.88
CA GLY A 8 14.43 4.32 8.74
C GLY A 8 13.24 3.37 8.69
N CYS A 9 12.88 2.80 9.84
CA CYS A 9 11.72 1.93 9.99
C CYS A 9 10.72 2.59 10.94
N CYS A 10 9.60 3.07 10.41
CA CYS A 10 8.63 3.89 11.14
C CYS A 10 8.11 3.22 12.42
N TYR A 11 7.90 1.89 12.39
CA TYR A 11 7.35 1.13 13.51
C TYR A 11 8.04 -0.23 13.65
N GLY A 12 8.00 -0.79 14.86
CA GLY A 12 8.70 -2.01 15.22
C GLY A 12 9.86 -1.75 16.19
N LYS A 13 10.55 -2.82 16.59
CA LYS A 13 11.69 -2.77 17.52
C LYS A 13 12.87 -3.53 16.91
N ASP A 14 14.06 -2.95 16.98
CA ASP A 14 15.31 -3.62 16.63
C ASP A 14 16.33 -3.41 17.76
N SER A 15 16.81 -4.51 18.32
CA SER A 15 17.81 -4.50 19.39
C SER A 15 19.24 -4.39 18.87
N LYS A 16 19.47 -4.59 17.57
CA LYS A 16 20.80 -4.54 16.93
C LYS A 16 20.80 -3.56 15.76
N PRO A 17 20.79 -2.24 16.01
CA PRO A 17 20.64 -1.24 14.95
C PRO A 17 21.81 -1.21 13.97
N ASP A 18 23.04 -1.50 14.42
CA ASP A 18 24.21 -1.56 13.54
C ASP A 18 24.16 -2.82 12.66
N LYS A 19 24.17 -2.63 11.33
CA LYS A 19 24.20 -3.70 10.32
C LYS A 19 25.54 -3.79 9.59
N GLY A 20 26.57 -3.10 10.07
CA GLY A 20 27.87 -2.97 9.42
C GLY A 20 27.87 -1.85 8.40
N ASP A 21 27.14 -2.02 7.30
CA ASP A 21 27.14 -1.05 6.19
C ASP A 21 26.21 0.15 6.43
N TYR A 22 25.24 -0.01 7.34
CA TYR A 22 24.25 1.00 7.67
C TYR A 22 23.67 0.78 9.08
N PHE A 23 23.00 1.80 9.61
CA PHE A 23 22.18 1.66 10.82
C PHE A 23 20.70 1.49 10.47
N LYS A 24 20.04 0.54 11.11
CA LYS A 24 18.59 0.40 11.10
C LYS A 24 18.00 0.99 12.38
N TYR A 25 17.24 2.08 12.25
CA TYR A 25 16.50 2.66 13.37
C TYR A 25 15.03 2.33 13.23
N CYS A 26 14.43 1.82 14.31
CA CYS A 26 13.02 1.39 14.33
C CYS A 26 12.22 2.14 15.40
N GLY A 27 10.98 2.48 15.09
CA GLY A 27 10.03 3.06 16.04
C GLY A 27 10.52 4.39 16.61
N GLN A 28 10.38 4.56 17.93
CA GLN A 28 10.81 5.78 18.65
C GLN A 28 12.23 6.23 18.26
N ARG A 29 13.18 5.31 18.17
CA ARG A 29 14.59 5.64 17.85
C ARG A 29 14.72 6.33 16.49
N PHE A 30 13.95 5.90 15.49
CA PHE A 30 13.99 6.53 14.17
C PHE A 30 13.37 7.92 14.19
N TRP A 31 12.18 8.05 14.77
CA TRP A 31 11.46 9.31 14.83
C TRP A 31 12.21 10.36 15.65
N GLU A 32 12.79 9.96 16.78
CA GLU A 32 13.64 10.83 17.61
C GLU A 32 14.91 11.23 16.86
N PHE A 33 15.55 10.31 16.13
CA PHE A 33 16.76 10.59 15.36
C PHE A 33 16.55 11.69 14.30
N ILE A 34 15.43 11.68 13.58
CA ILE A 34 15.18 12.65 12.51
C ILE A 34 14.53 13.96 12.98
N SER A 35 13.93 13.99 14.18
CA SER A 35 13.15 15.14 14.65
C SER A 35 13.66 15.79 15.93
N GLY A 36 14.47 15.09 16.72
CA GLY A 36 14.82 15.49 18.09
C GLY A 36 13.67 15.34 19.11
N ASN A 37 12.49 14.84 18.69
CA ASN A 37 11.33 14.63 19.56
C ASN A 37 11.13 13.14 19.83
N ASN A 38 11.24 12.74 21.10
CA ASN A 38 11.07 11.36 21.53
C ASN A 38 9.60 10.89 21.60
N GLN A 39 8.63 11.80 21.49
CA GLN A 39 7.19 11.49 21.44
C GLN A 39 6.61 11.47 20.03
N LEU A 40 7.37 11.89 19.01
CA LEU A 40 6.83 12.04 17.65
C LEU A 40 6.20 10.75 17.10
N PHE A 41 6.73 9.58 17.46
CA PHE A 41 6.23 8.28 16.99
C PHE A 41 4.78 7.97 17.42
N THR A 42 4.29 8.58 18.50
CA THR A 42 2.89 8.48 18.94
C THR A 42 2.07 9.67 18.44
N GLU A 43 2.63 10.89 18.46
CA GLU A 43 1.95 12.12 18.02
C GLU A 43 1.48 12.06 16.56
N ILE A 44 2.22 11.38 15.68
CA ILE A 44 1.85 11.26 14.26
C ILE A 44 0.71 10.27 14.00
N ILE A 45 0.37 9.38 14.94
CA ILE A 45 -0.64 8.32 14.72
C ILE A 45 -2.02 8.91 14.49
N GLU A 46 -2.42 9.90 15.28
CA GLU A 46 -3.75 10.51 15.20
C GLU A 46 -3.93 11.32 13.89
N PRO A 47 -3.00 12.21 13.48
CA PRO A 47 -3.06 12.87 12.18
C PRO A 47 -3.04 11.91 11.00
N ILE A 48 -2.22 10.85 11.05
CA ILE A 48 -2.18 9.82 10.00
C ILE A 48 -3.53 9.09 9.95
N GLY A 49 -4.10 8.71 11.09
CA GLY A 49 -5.39 8.02 11.16
C GLY A 49 -6.55 8.86 10.59
N HIS A 50 -6.64 10.14 10.98
CA HIS A 50 -7.70 11.03 10.51
C HIS A 50 -7.59 11.32 9.01
N ASN A 51 -6.39 11.71 8.54
CA ASN A 51 -6.17 12.02 7.12
C ASN A 51 -6.25 10.76 6.23
N ALA A 52 -5.89 9.58 6.77
CA ALA A 52 -6.05 8.32 6.05
C ALA A 52 -7.53 7.99 5.83
N LYS A 53 -8.43 8.36 6.75
CA LYS A 53 -9.88 8.13 6.56
C LYS A 53 -10.42 8.88 5.35
N GLU A 54 -10.08 10.15 5.20
CA GLU A 54 -10.53 10.96 4.06
C GLU A 54 -10.05 10.38 2.71
N LYS A 55 -8.80 9.93 2.67
CA LYS A 55 -8.24 9.27 1.48
C LYS A 55 -8.85 7.89 1.24
N ASN A 56 -9.16 7.15 2.30
CA ASN A 56 -9.82 5.86 2.20
C ASN A 56 -11.23 5.99 1.63
N ASP A 57 -12.01 6.97 2.05
CA ASP A 57 -13.38 7.15 1.55
C ASP A 57 -13.37 7.40 0.03
N HIS A 58 -12.51 8.31 -0.45
CA HIS A 58 -12.33 8.54 -1.89
C HIS A 58 -11.81 7.30 -2.62
N PHE A 59 -10.87 6.56 -2.01
CA PHE A 59 -10.34 5.32 -2.58
C PHE A 59 -11.43 4.26 -2.71
N VAL A 60 -12.26 4.06 -1.68
CA VAL A 60 -13.36 3.08 -1.67
C VAL A 60 -14.36 3.40 -2.78
N GLU A 61 -14.72 4.67 -2.96
CA GLU A 61 -15.59 5.09 -4.06
C GLU A 61 -14.96 4.79 -5.42
N SER A 62 -13.72 5.22 -5.64
CA SER A 62 -12.98 4.99 -6.89
C SER A 62 -12.80 3.50 -7.19
N TYR A 63 -12.56 2.69 -6.15
CA TYR A 63 -12.44 1.24 -6.24
C TYR A 63 -13.76 0.59 -6.64
N ALA A 64 -14.87 0.98 -6.01
CA ALA A 64 -16.20 0.49 -6.37
C ALA A 64 -16.57 0.84 -7.82
N GLN A 65 -16.26 2.06 -8.27
CA GLN A 65 -16.43 2.45 -9.66
C GLN A 65 -15.61 1.57 -10.62
N MET A 66 -14.37 1.25 -10.25
CA MET A 66 -13.51 0.38 -11.05
C MET A 66 -14.05 -1.06 -11.13
N ILE A 67 -14.53 -1.62 -10.01
CA ILE A 67 -15.19 -2.93 -10.00
C ILE A 67 -16.42 -2.94 -10.92
N ASN A 68 -17.25 -1.91 -10.87
CA ASN A 68 -18.43 -1.80 -11.73
C ASN A 68 -18.04 -1.70 -13.22
N LYS A 69 -17.02 -0.89 -13.52
CA LYS A 69 -16.49 -0.75 -14.88
C LYS A 69 -15.99 -2.08 -15.42
N PHE A 70 -15.12 -2.76 -14.67
CA PHE A 70 -14.59 -4.07 -15.08
C PHE A 70 -15.66 -5.14 -15.15
N THR A 71 -16.62 -5.16 -14.23
CA THR A 71 -17.77 -6.08 -14.32
C THR A 71 -18.56 -5.84 -15.60
N LYS A 72 -18.83 -4.58 -15.95
CA LYS A 72 -19.54 -4.24 -17.19
C LYS A 72 -18.75 -4.63 -18.43
N GLU A 73 -17.47 -4.28 -18.48
CA GLU A 73 -16.57 -4.64 -19.58
C GLU A 73 -16.42 -6.16 -19.72
N PHE A 74 -16.34 -6.88 -18.60
CA PHE A 74 -16.30 -8.34 -18.58
C PHE A 74 -17.61 -8.92 -19.13
N SER A 75 -18.75 -8.50 -18.60
CA SER A 75 -20.05 -9.00 -19.07
C SER A 75 -20.29 -8.74 -20.54
N ASN A 76 -19.95 -7.54 -21.03
CA ASN A 76 -20.12 -7.19 -22.44
C ASN A 76 -19.22 -8.01 -23.38
N ASN A 77 -18.03 -8.41 -22.91
CA ASN A 77 -17.05 -9.07 -23.77
C ASN A 77 -16.99 -10.59 -23.59
N PHE A 78 -17.30 -11.12 -22.42
CA PHE A 78 -17.08 -12.51 -22.06
C PHE A 78 -18.32 -13.19 -21.46
N CYS A 79 -19.50 -12.55 -21.49
CA CYS A 79 -20.77 -13.24 -21.22
C CYS A 79 -21.63 -13.30 -22.49
N LYS A 80 -22.40 -14.38 -22.61
CA LYS A 80 -23.42 -14.57 -23.63
C LYS A 80 -24.70 -13.82 -23.25
N ASP A 81 -25.64 -13.69 -24.20
CA ASP A 81 -26.92 -13.01 -23.98
C ASP A 81 -27.77 -13.64 -22.86
N ASN A 82 -27.60 -14.93 -22.60
CA ASN A 82 -28.27 -15.64 -21.49
C ASN A 82 -27.57 -15.43 -20.13
N GLY A 83 -26.50 -14.63 -20.07
CA GLY A 83 -25.72 -14.33 -18.87
C GLY A 83 -24.64 -15.35 -18.51
N GLU A 84 -24.49 -16.44 -19.26
CA GLU A 84 -23.41 -17.41 -19.04
C GLU A 84 -22.07 -16.85 -19.51
N ILE A 85 -20.98 -17.22 -18.83
CA ILE A 85 -19.62 -16.87 -19.26
C ILE A 85 -19.27 -17.65 -20.54
N ASP A 86 -18.79 -16.92 -21.56
CA ASP A 86 -18.13 -17.47 -22.74
C ASP A 86 -16.69 -17.86 -22.40
N TRP A 87 -16.56 -19.02 -21.77
CA TRP A 87 -15.26 -19.56 -21.34
C TRP A 87 -14.29 -19.76 -22.50
N GLU A 88 -14.78 -20.14 -23.68
CA GLU A 88 -13.92 -20.35 -24.83
C GLU A 88 -13.26 -19.02 -25.24
N LYS A 89 -14.04 -17.95 -25.35
CA LYS A 89 -13.52 -16.62 -25.68
C LYS A 89 -12.54 -16.11 -24.63
N LEU A 90 -12.85 -16.30 -23.35
CA LEU A 90 -11.99 -15.87 -22.24
C LEU A 90 -10.64 -16.60 -22.24
N VAL A 91 -10.65 -17.94 -22.39
CA VAL A 91 -9.43 -18.75 -22.41
C VAL A 91 -8.59 -18.45 -23.65
N ARG A 92 -9.21 -18.26 -24.82
CA ARG A 92 -8.49 -17.85 -26.04
C ARG A 92 -7.76 -16.52 -25.83
N LEU A 93 -8.40 -15.52 -25.20
CA LEU A 93 -7.73 -14.26 -24.92
C LEU A 93 -6.50 -14.43 -24.02
N ASN A 94 -6.60 -15.26 -22.98
CA ASN A 94 -5.53 -15.41 -22.00
C ASN A 94 -4.38 -16.31 -22.48
N SER A 95 -4.65 -17.24 -23.40
CA SER A 95 -3.73 -18.36 -23.69
C SER A 95 -3.48 -18.62 -25.17
N ALA A 96 -4.08 -17.88 -26.10
CA ALA A 96 -3.73 -17.98 -27.52
C ALA A 96 -2.41 -17.26 -27.83
N ILE A 97 -1.71 -17.76 -28.86
CA ILE A 97 -0.45 -17.20 -29.40
C ILE A 97 -0.76 -16.05 -30.36
#